data_AF-A0A943DDM0-F1
#
_entry.id   AF-A0A943DDM0-F1
#
_cell.length_a   1.000
_cell.length_b   1.000
_cell.length_c   1.000
_cell.angle_alpha   90.00
_cell.angle_beta   90.00
_cell.angle_gamma   90.00
#
_symmetry.space_group_name_H-M   'P 1'
#
loop_
_entity.id
_entity.type
_entity.pdbx_description
1 polymer ?
#
loop_
_entity_poly.entity_id
_entity_poly.type
_entity_poly.pdbx_seq_one_letter_code
_entity_poly.pdbx_strand_id
1 'polypeptide(L)'
;MGLTKYEQETIINFNEKEKLASVYTHNLGLQNTLLSLCESHPAQVRQTSGDRYGSMTFELPKKWVKIAPPRVLSEAQKKVLEDMNRRNQERRK
;
A
#
# COMPACT_ATOMS: atom_id res chain seq x y z
N MET A 1 9.30 6.95 23.11
CA MET A 1 10.22 7.28 21.99
C MET A 1 9.64 6.69 20.72
N GLY A 2 9.48 7.50 19.68
CA GLY A 2 9.00 7.03 18.38
C GLY A 2 10.17 6.58 17.50
N LEU A 3 9.91 5.64 16.60
CA LEU A 3 10.89 5.19 15.61
C LEU A 3 11.27 6.34 14.67
N THR A 4 12.55 6.46 14.36
CA THR A 4 13.05 7.36 13.32
C THR A 4 12.51 6.95 11.95
N LYS A 5 12.58 7.87 10.97
CA LYS A 5 12.16 7.55 9.59
C LYS A 5 12.99 6.44 8.96
N TYR A 6 14.24 6.29 9.40
CA TYR A 6 15.12 5.21 8.96
C TYR A 6 14.67 3.84 9.48
N GLU A 7 14.22 3.78 10.74
CA GLU A 7 13.71 2.55 11.36
C GLU A 7 12.29 2.18 10.88
N GLN A 8 11.56 3.11 10.27
CA GLN A 8 10.22 2.89 9.72
C GLN A 8 10.29 2.13 8.38
N GLU A 9 10.59 0.85 8.46
CA GLU A 9 10.76 0.00 7.28
C GLU A 9 9.46 -0.57 6.71
N THR A 10 9.57 -1.13 5.51
CA THR A 10 8.54 -1.96 4.88
C THR A 10 9.20 -3.20 4.31
N ILE A 11 8.74 -4.36 4.76
CA ILE A 11 9.29 -5.67 4.39
C ILE A 11 8.17 -6.47 3.71
N ILE A 12 8.45 -6.99 2.53
CA ILE A 12 7.58 -7.92 1.82
C ILE A 12 8.32 -9.25 1.73
N ASN A 13 7.75 -10.30 2.31
CA ASN A 13 8.35 -11.63 2.36
C ASN A 13 7.40 -12.71 1.84
N PHE A 14 7.88 -13.54 0.93
CA PHE A 14 7.21 -14.76 0.49
C PHE A 14 8.26 -15.78 0.04
N ASN A 15 7.89 -17.06 0.07
CA ASN A 15 8.72 -18.15 -0.46
C ASN A 15 8.05 -18.82 -1.66
N GLU A 16 8.80 -19.67 -2.37
CA GLU A 16 8.31 -20.33 -3.58
C GLU A 16 7.23 -21.38 -3.31
N LYS A 17 7.27 -22.02 -2.14
CA LYS A 17 6.33 -23.09 -1.77
C LYS A 17 4.94 -22.56 -1.43
N GLU A 18 4.87 -21.44 -0.74
CA GLU A 18 3.62 -20.87 -0.24
C GLU A 18 2.98 -19.90 -1.25
N LYS A 19 1.66 -19.75 -1.15
CA LYS A 19 0.87 -18.89 -2.04
C LYS A 19 0.68 -17.47 -1.51
N LEU A 20 1.02 -17.24 -0.24
CA LEU A 20 0.83 -15.98 0.46
C LEU A 20 2.14 -15.22 0.59
N ALA A 21 2.03 -13.91 0.70
CA ALA A 21 3.09 -12.99 1.08
C ALA A 21 2.71 -12.30 2.38
N SER A 22 3.70 -12.15 3.25
CA SER A 22 3.64 -11.32 4.45
C SER A 22 4.15 -9.92 4.12
N VAL A 23 3.38 -8.91 4.49
CA VAL A 23 3.74 -7.49 4.32
C VAL A 23 3.74 -6.83 5.68
N TYR A 24 4.93 -6.49 6.16
CA TYR A 24 5.15 -5.67 7.33
C TYR A 24 5.40 -4.23 6.88
N THR A 25 4.71 -3.25 7.45
CA THR A 25 4.93 -1.85 7.07
C THR A 25 4.64 -0.84 8.17
N HIS A 26 5.48 0.19 8.26
CA HIS A 26 5.20 1.44 8.98
C HIS A 26 4.56 2.53 8.10
N ASN A 27 4.44 2.31 6.79
CA ASN A 27 3.90 3.30 5.86
C ASN A 27 2.38 3.39 5.99
N LEU A 28 1.88 4.50 6.54
CA LEU A 28 0.45 4.73 6.79
C LEU A 28 -0.42 4.66 5.51
N GLY A 29 0.10 5.14 4.37
CA GLY A 29 -0.64 5.08 3.10
C GLY A 29 -0.83 3.64 2.63
N LEU A 30 0.22 2.82 2.77
CA LEU A 30 0.16 1.40 2.46
C LEU A 30 -0.73 0.65 3.47
N GLN A 31 -0.64 0.97 4.76
CA GLN A 31 -1.52 0.39 5.79
C GLN A 31 -3.00 0.64 5.48
N ASN A 32 -3.39 1.88 5.16
CA ASN A 32 -4.77 2.22 4.80
C ASN A 32 -5.25 1.44 3.57
N THR A 33 -4.37 1.27 2.58
CA THR A 33 -4.67 0.48 1.39
C THR A 33 -4.89 -0.99 1.75
N LEU A 34 -4.01 -1.57 2.57
CA LEU A 34 -4.11 -2.97 2.99
C LEU A 34 -5.32 -3.21 3.90
N LEU A 35 -5.67 -2.28 4.78
CA LEU A 35 -6.90 -2.33 5.58
C LEU A 35 -8.16 -2.32 4.70
N SER A 36 -8.22 -1.44 3.71
CA SER A 36 -9.33 -1.43 2.75
C SER A 36 -9.41 -2.74 1.94
N LEU A 37 -8.26 -3.38 1.66
CA LEU A 37 -8.22 -4.70 1.05
C LEU A 37 -8.70 -5.81 2.01
N CYS A 38 -8.41 -5.72 3.31
CA CYS A 38 -8.98 -6.62 4.31
C CYS A 38 -10.52 -6.52 4.34
N GLU A 39 -11.08 -5.32 4.25
CA GLU A 39 -12.53 -5.11 4.25
C GLU A 39 -13.20 -5.59 2.95
N SER A 40 -12.59 -5.30 1.81
CA SER A 40 -13.15 -5.66 0.49
C SER A 40 -12.92 -7.12 0.11
N HIS A 41 -11.84 -7.74 0.57
CA HIS A 41 -11.44 -9.10 0.24
C HIS A 41 -10.98 -9.91 1.47
N PRO A 42 -11.84 -10.07 2.51
CA PRO A 42 -11.45 -10.67 3.80
C PRO A 42 -10.99 -12.13 3.69
N ALA A 43 -11.43 -12.86 2.66
CA ALA A 43 -11.01 -14.24 2.42
C ALA A 43 -9.58 -14.34 1.85
N GLN A 44 -9.03 -13.25 1.31
CA GLN A 44 -7.72 -13.22 0.64
C GLN A 44 -6.70 -12.39 1.41
N VAL A 45 -7.13 -11.29 2.02
CA VAL A 45 -6.26 -10.37 2.76
C VAL A 45 -6.69 -10.33 4.21
N ARG A 46 -5.73 -10.56 5.11
CA ARG A 46 -5.97 -10.49 6.55
C ARG A 46 -4.84 -9.73 7.25
N GLN A 47 -5.22 -8.92 8.23
CA GLN A 47 -4.25 -8.36 9.17
C GLN A 47 -3.90 -9.43 10.20
N THR A 48 -2.61 -9.68 10.40
CA THR A 48 -2.11 -10.71 11.33
C THR A 48 -1.53 -10.13 12.60
N SER A 49 -1.00 -8.92 12.55
CA SER A 49 -0.40 -8.26 13.72
C SER A 49 -0.42 -6.75 13.59
N GLY A 50 -0.32 -6.08 14.73
CA GLY A 50 0.00 -4.66 14.84
C GLY A 50 0.97 -4.49 16.00
N ASP A 51 2.03 -3.72 15.80
CA ASP A 51 3.00 -3.44 16.85
C ASP A 51 2.65 -2.14 17.58
N ARG A 52 3.12 -2.02 18.84
CA ARG A 52 2.98 -0.83 19.68
C ARG A 52 3.65 0.42 19.08
N TYR A 53 4.54 0.24 18.11
CA TYR A 53 5.23 1.31 17.39
C TYR A 53 4.55 1.71 16.07
N GLY A 54 3.34 1.19 15.82
CA GLY A 54 2.51 1.59 14.69
C GLY A 54 2.82 0.90 13.36
N SER A 55 3.56 -0.20 13.37
CA SER A 55 3.59 -1.11 12.21
C SER A 55 2.40 -2.04 12.20
N MET A 56 2.06 -2.51 11.02
CA MET A 56 1.06 -3.56 10.81
C MET A 56 1.62 -4.63 9.90
N THR A 57 1.19 -5.87 10.15
CA THR A 57 1.50 -7.03 9.32
C THR A 57 0.24 -7.56 8.67
N PHE A 58 0.32 -7.83 7.38
CA PHE A 58 -0.76 -8.37 6.56
C PHE A 58 -0.30 -9.60 5.83
N GLU A 59 -1.24 -10.51 5.57
CA GLU A 59 -1.07 -11.62 4.64
C GLU A 59 -2.00 -11.45 3.45
N LEU A 60 -1.45 -11.61 2.25
CA LEU A 60 -2.20 -11.54 0.99
C LEU A 60 -1.62 -12.50 -0.05
N PRO A 61 -2.30 -12.81 -1.16
CA PRO A 61 -1.76 -13.66 -2.20
C PRO A 61 -0.48 -13.06 -2.80
N LYS A 62 0.62 -13.82 -2.88
CA LYS A 62 1.90 -13.33 -3.41
C LYS A 62 1.80 -12.80 -4.85
N LYS A 63 0.82 -13.29 -5.62
CA LYS A 63 0.51 -12.83 -6.99
C LYS A 63 0.07 -11.37 -7.07
N TRP A 64 -0.35 -10.76 -5.95
CA TRP A 64 -0.78 -9.36 -5.91
C TRP A 64 0.40 -8.40 -5.69
N VAL A 65 1.54 -8.92 -5.24
CA VAL A 65 2.77 -8.14 -5.13
C VAL A 65 3.33 -7.92 -6.52
N LYS A 66 3.39 -6.66 -6.95
CA LYS A 66 3.92 -6.25 -8.25
C LYS A 66 5.01 -5.21 -8.06
N ILE A 67 6.16 -5.46 -8.68
CA ILE A 67 7.25 -4.48 -8.80
C ILE A 67 7.12 -3.86 -10.18
N ALA A 68 6.82 -2.57 -10.24
CA ALA A 68 6.70 -1.83 -11.48
C ALA A 68 7.40 -0.48 -11.36
N PRO A 69 8.10 -0.01 -12.40
CA PRO A 69 8.67 1.34 -12.40
C PRO A 69 7.54 2.37 -12.31
N PRO A 70 7.81 3.55 -11.72
CA PRO A 70 6.85 4.63 -11.71
C PRO A 70 6.45 4.97 -13.16
N ARG A 71 5.15 5.20 -13.36
CA ARG A 71 4.63 5.56 -14.68
C ARG A 71 5.25 6.88 -15.13
N VAL A 72 5.99 6.86 -16.23
CA VAL A 72 6.46 8.08 -16.89
C VAL A 72 5.31 8.62 -17.74
N LEU A 73 4.72 9.73 -17.32
CA LEU A 73 3.64 10.41 -18.02
C LEU A 73 4.22 11.34 -19.09
N SER A 74 3.66 11.30 -20.31
CA SER A 74 3.92 12.34 -21.32
C SER A 74 3.34 13.68 -20.86
N GLU A 75 3.81 14.81 -21.42
CA GLU A 75 3.28 16.14 -21.06
C GLU A 75 1.76 16.25 -21.28
N ALA A 76 1.25 15.63 -22.34
CA ALA A 76 -0.18 15.55 -22.60
C ALA A 76 -0.92 14.79 -21.47
N GLN A 77 -0.38 13.67 -21.01
CA GLN A 77 -0.97 12.90 -19.91
C GLN A 77 -0.87 13.63 -18.56
N LYS A 78 0.19 14.42 -18.33
CA LYS A 78 0.32 15.27 -17.15
C LYS A 78 -0.78 16.34 -17.11
N LYS A 79 -0.99 17.08 -18.21
CA LYS A 79 -2.06 18.08 -18.29
C LYS A 79 -3.45 17.51 -18.04
N VAL A 80 -3.74 16.33 -18.58
CA VAL A 80 -5.01 15.63 -18.35
C VAL A 80 -5.19 15.29 -16.87
N LEU A 81 -4.14 14.78 -16.22
CA LEU A 81 -4.19 14.45 -14.80
C LEU A 81 -4.36 15.69 -13.92
N GLU A 82 -3.68 16.80 -14.24
CA GLU A 82 -3.83 18.08 -13.54
C GLU A 82 -5.26 18.63 -13.67
N ASP A 83 -5.85 18.58 -14.87
CA ASP A 83 -7.23 19.02 -15.08
C ASP A 83 -8.23 18.14 -14.31
N MET A 84 -8.03 16.82 -14.28
CA MET A 84 -8.82 15.89 -13.47
C MET A 84 -8.70 16.19 -11.97
N ASN A 85 -7.48 16.46 -11.48
CA ASN A 85 -7.24 16.79 -10.08
C ASN A 85 -7.89 18.12 -9.70
N ARG A 86 -7.81 19.14 -10.56
CA ARG A 86 -8.49 20.43 -10.35
C ARG A 86 -10.00 20.24 -10.25
N ARG A 87 -10.62 19.52 -11.20
CA ARG A 87 -12.06 19.21 -11.17
C ARG A 87 -12.47 18.46 -9.90
N ASN A 88 -11.66 17.51 -9.44
CA ASN A 88 -11.93 16.78 -8.20
C ASN A 88 -11.82 17.67 -6.95
N GLN A 89 -10.93 18.66 -6.94
CA GLN A 89 -10.85 19.64 -5.85
C GLN A 89 -12.07 20.57 -5.85
N GLU A 90 -12.53 21.00 -7.03
CA GLU A 90 -13.73 21.85 -7.17
C GLU A 90 -15.01 21.11 -6.73
N ARG A 91 -15.15 19.82 -7.04
CA ARG A 91 -16.30 18.99 -6.61
C ARG A 91 -16.30 18.66 -5.12
N ARG A 92 -15.18 18.85 -4.42
CA ARG A 92 -15.03 18.58 -2.99
C ARG A 92 -15.22 19.84 -2.13
N LYS A 93 -15.30 21.02 -2.75
CA LYS A 93 -15.78 22.26 -2.10
C LYS A 93 -17.30 22.31 -2.15
#